data_AF-K6V1L8-F1
#
_entry.id   AF-K6V1L8-F1
#
_cell.length_a   1.000
_cell.length_b   1.000
_cell.length_c   1.000
_cell.angle_alpha   90.00
_cell.angle_beta   90.00
_cell.angle_gamma   90.00
#
_symmetry.space_group_name_H-M   'P 1'
#
loop_
_entity.id
_entity.type
_entity.pdbx_description
1 polymer ?
#
loop_
_entity_poly.entity_id
_entity_poly.type
_entity_poly.pdbx_seq_one_letter_code
_entity_poly.pdbx_strand_id
1 'polypeptide(L)'
;MFLKCLRNALVWGAAEPRRKGAIFDMHTRYMKNKRRGLKEQPRKKPLDIEKKIRNPDKYEEKMHFDNLTKGELYVPESCKAKKLAMLCNRLFYFDINDEELLDRYAQRAMVIVNSMSTKEISLILNTMRKFNHKNEKLLETFAKHIPRKLHKGVPQDISLILNAYAHFNFIDNNLFSRICEEIPHKITYFEHFHISSVINAFYKLKIKDRIIIDDLVDETIERIDEFDAKSLTNIINSFSKLNYQNENKKTIWVKFIQGVKNLRKDFNLLEITLITNAFCKKKFKNEKVYHLLSEILTYHIFEIKSVNESNSFLLCTIAHAFAKVKFYDKDLFHFIFSYFTNEHNYASLDSQHFAQLIYSCAVFKQNDKLFLDTYAKMVCKILEKKNNELNEQALSTIAYAYAKLRIRDANFFVQLSSYIIKEKICLSPQSLSLICYSFSKLKIKSQMLFYFLSIQIFQNMNLFSKQGLSLILSAYANLQIFHVKMFSLINKYLNLYVDNFTHEECVLIAGHYQHAVKCITDE
;
A
#
# COMPACT_ATOMS: atom_id res chain seq x y z
N MET A 1 -29.32 63.91 21.46
CA MET A 1 -29.76 63.70 20.05
C MET A 1 -29.18 62.42 19.44
N PHE A 2 -28.46 61.58 20.18
CA PHE A 2 -28.99 60.33 20.75
C PHE A 2 -30.47 60.41 21.20
N LEU A 3 -31.29 59.39 20.91
CA LEU A 3 -32.74 59.21 21.20
C LEU A 3 -33.78 59.62 20.12
N LYS A 4 -33.65 59.14 18.87
CA LYS A 4 -34.83 59.06 17.97
C LYS A 4 -34.92 57.86 17.02
N CYS A 5 -33.89 57.00 16.93
CA CYS A 5 -33.96 55.75 16.14
C CYS A 5 -34.14 54.47 16.97
N LEU A 6 -34.35 54.58 18.29
CA LEU A 6 -34.45 53.44 19.22
C LEU A 6 -35.89 53.11 19.67
N ARG A 7 -36.92 53.61 18.96
CA ARG A 7 -38.32 53.55 19.45
C ARG A 7 -39.31 52.74 18.62
N ASN A 8 -38.87 52.05 17.56
CA ASN A 8 -39.79 51.24 16.71
C ASN A 8 -39.45 49.73 16.65
N ALA A 9 -38.61 49.20 17.54
CA ALA A 9 -38.20 47.79 17.46
C ALA A 9 -38.51 46.94 18.71
N LEU A 10 -39.36 47.42 19.63
CA LEU A 10 -39.77 46.64 20.81
C LEU A 10 -41.26 46.81 21.11
N VAL A 11 -41.91 45.67 21.38
CA VAL A 11 -43.33 45.39 21.69
C VAL A 11 -44.15 45.05 20.43
N TRP A 12 -44.75 43.87 20.24
CA TRP A 12 -44.72 42.54 20.86
C TRP A 12 -45.52 41.64 19.91
N GLY A 13 -45.15 40.36 19.78
CA GLY A 13 -45.96 39.35 19.09
C GLY A 13 -45.57 37.99 19.64
N ALA A 14 -46.51 37.40 20.37
CA ALA A 14 -46.36 36.30 21.32
C ALA A 14 -45.57 35.08 20.82
N ALA A 15 -44.82 34.48 21.75
CA ALA A 15 -44.20 33.18 21.60
C ALA A 15 -45.22 32.06 21.87
N GLU A 16 -45.31 31.11 20.94
CA GLU A 16 -45.72 29.73 21.20
C GLU A 16 -44.58 28.78 20.78
N PRO A 17 -44.44 27.60 21.43
CA PRO A 17 -43.16 26.93 21.56
C PRO A 17 -42.79 26.15 20.30
N ARG A 18 -41.68 26.52 19.66
CA ARG A 18 -41.02 25.66 18.66
C ARG A 18 -40.52 24.40 19.37
N ARG A 19 -41.26 23.31 19.17
CA ARG A 19 -40.81 21.93 19.42
C ARG A 19 -39.37 21.77 18.91
N LYS A 20 -38.49 21.25 19.76
CA LYS A 20 -37.16 20.76 19.39
C LYS A 20 -37.32 19.64 18.36
N GLY A 21 -37.29 20.00 17.08
CA GLY A 21 -37.13 19.07 15.97
C GLY A 21 -35.70 18.56 15.94
N ALA A 22 -35.53 17.24 15.84
CA ALA A 22 -34.26 16.56 15.86
C ALA A 22 -33.30 17.08 14.76
N ILE A 23 -32.02 17.21 15.11
CA ILE A 23 -30.89 17.66 14.26
C ILE A 23 -30.55 16.64 13.13
N PHE A 24 -31.46 15.72 12.80
CA PHE A 24 -31.25 14.62 11.85
C PHE A 24 -32.36 14.42 10.81
N ASP A 25 -33.19 15.42 10.52
CA ASP A 25 -33.97 15.41 9.28
C ASP A 25 -33.21 16.12 8.16
N MET A 26 -32.13 15.47 7.71
CA MET A 26 -31.60 15.76 6.39
C MET A 26 -32.58 15.15 5.40
N HIS A 27 -33.47 15.98 4.84
CA HIS A 27 -34.29 15.61 3.69
C HIS A 27 -33.37 14.97 2.65
N THR A 28 -33.41 13.64 2.59
CA THR A 28 -32.79 12.83 1.56
C THR A 28 -33.49 13.21 0.26
N ARG A 29 -32.96 14.21 -0.43
CA ARG A 29 -33.08 14.28 -1.88
C ARG A 29 -32.30 13.09 -2.40
N TYR A 30 -32.98 11.94 -2.47
CA TYR A 30 -32.70 10.94 -3.49
C TYR A 30 -32.82 11.66 -4.82
N MET A 31 -31.72 12.29 -5.26
CA MET A 31 -31.56 12.54 -6.68
C MET A 31 -31.45 11.14 -7.28
N LYS A 32 -32.60 10.61 -7.73
CA LYS A 32 -32.63 9.68 -8.85
C LYS A 32 -31.84 10.39 -9.94
N ASN A 33 -30.55 10.07 -10.03
CA ASN A 33 -29.75 10.44 -11.18
C ASN A 33 -30.45 9.74 -12.34
N LYS A 34 -31.33 10.49 -13.02
CA LYS A 34 -31.73 10.21 -14.39
C LYS A 34 -30.42 10.01 -15.12
N ARG A 35 -30.09 8.74 -15.38
CA ARG A 35 -28.97 8.30 -16.21
C ARG A 35 -28.79 9.33 -17.31
N ARG A 36 -27.66 10.05 -17.31
CA ARG A 36 -27.37 11.05 -18.33
C ARG A 36 -27.49 10.35 -19.69
N GLY A 37 -28.57 10.63 -20.42
CA GLY A 37 -28.73 10.27 -21.84
C GLY A 37 -28.98 8.81 -22.22
N LEU A 38 -29.00 7.83 -21.29
CA LEU A 38 -29.35 6.45 -21.62
C LEU A 38 -30.78 6.16 -21.13
N LYS A 39 -31.75 6.12 -22.07
CA LYS A 39 -33.09 5.57 -21.83
C LYS A 39 -32.93 4.29 -21.00
N GLU A 40 -33.70 4.16 -19.91
CA GLU A 40 -33.87 2.88 -19.21
C GLU A 40 -34.31 1.85 -20.24
N GLN A 41 -33.34 1.09 -20.78
CA GLN A 41 -33.67 0.01 -21.67
C GLN A 41 -34.39 -1.02 -20.81
N PRO A 42 -35.62 -1.45 -21.15
CA PRO A 42 -36.22 -2.60 -20.51
C PRO A 42 -35.18 -3.71 -20.56
N ARG A 43 -34.97 -4.42 -19.44
CA ARG A 43 -34.00 -5.52 -19.31
C ARG A 43 -34.11 -6.41 -20.56
N LYS A 44 -33.28 -6.15 -21.57
CA LYS A 44 -33.30 -6.91 -22.81
C LYS A 44 -33.05 -8.35 -22.41
N LYS A 45 -33.70 -9.28 -23.11
CA LYS A 45 -33.46 -10.72 -22.97
C LYS A 45 -31.98 -10.95 -22.69
N PRO A 46 -31.62 -11.78 -21.69
CA PRO A 46 -30.22 -12.02 -21.36
C PRO A 46 -29.50 -12.26 -22.68
N LEU A 47 -28.38 -11.55 -22.89
CA LEU A 47 -27.38 -12.07 -23.82
C LEU A 47 -27.29 -13.56 -23.53
N ASP A 48 -27.29 -14.42 -24.55
CA ASP A 48 -26.98 -15.85 -24.39
C ASP A 48 -25.50 -15.93 -23.94
N ILE A 49 -25.28 -15.55 -22.69
CA ILE A 49 -24.14 -15.85 -21.88
C ILE A 49 -24.37 -17.33 -21.64
N GLU A 50 -23.72 -18.17 -22.46
CA GLU A 50 -23.66 -19.59 -22.18
C GLU A 50 -23.49 -19.74 -20.67
N LYS A 51 -24.37 -20.51 -20.01
CA LYS A 51 -24.23 -20.86 -18.58
C LYS A 51 -22.93 -21.64 -18.41
N LYS A 52 -21.80 -20.96 -18.42
CA LYS A 52 -20.47 -21.53 -18.35
C LYS A 52 -19.85 -21.10 -17.04
N ILE A 53 -19.94 -22.06 -16.11
CA ILE A 53 -19.04 -22.31 -15.00
C ILE A 53 -18.94 -21.14 -14.01
N ARG A 54 -19.78 -21.23 -12.96
CA ARG A 54 -19.80 -20.35 -11.78
C ARG A 54 -18.48 -20.31 -10.99
N ASN A 55 -17.57 -21.27 -11.19
CA ASN A 55 -16.29 -21.34 -10.51
C ASN A 55 -15.29 -22.11 -11.40
N PRO A 56 -14.26 -21.45 -11.97
CA PRO A 56 -13.26 -22.08 -12.83
C PRO A 56 -12.60 -23.30 -12.19
N ASP A 57 -12.28 -23.23 -10.90
CA ASP A 57 -11.54 -24.25 -10.17
C ASP A 57 -12.37 -25.57 -10.06
N LYS A 58 -13.68 -25.47 -9.82
CA LYS A 58 -14.59 -26.63 -9.71
C LYS A 58 -14.93 -27.31 -11.05
N TYR A 59 -14.75 -26.61 -12.17
CA TYR A 59 -14.92 -27.22 -13.50
C TYR A 59 -13.68 -28.01 -13.91
N GLU A 60 -12.51 -27.59 -13.45
CA GLU A 60 -11.23 -28.23 -13.73
C GLU A 60 -11.10 -29.58 -12.97
N GLU A 61 -11.63 -29.68 -11.74
CA GLU A 61 -11.66 -30.94 -10.95
C GLU A 61 -12.42 -32.09 -11.62
N LYS A 62 -13.34 -31.81 -12.55
CA LYS A 62 -14.21 -32.83 -13.18
C LYS A 62 -13.68 -33.36 -14.52
N MET A 63 -12.50 -32.94 -14.99
CA MET A 63 -11.94 -33.41 -16.25
C MET A 63 -11.05 -34.65 -16.07
N HIS A 64 -11.50 -35.81 -16.56
CA HIS A 64 -10.62 -36.98 -16.74
C HIS A 64 -9.61 -36.73 -17.87
N PHE A 65 -8.36 -37.19 -17.69
CA PHE A 65 -7.23 -36.85 -18.56
C PHE A 65 -6.54 -38.11 -19.09
N ASP A 66 -6.49 -38.26 -20.41
CA ASP A 66 -5.81 -39.38 -21.06
C ASP A 66 -4.33 -39.06 -21.33
N ASN A 67 -3.50 -40.10 -21.44
CA ASN A 67 -2.06 -39.97 -21.67
C ASN A 67 -1.71 -39.28 -23.00
N LEU A 68 -2.57 -39.36 -24.03
CA LEU A 68 -2.39 -38.65 -25.30
C LEU A 68 -2.34 -37.12 -25.11
N THR A 69 -3.21 -36.58 -24.26
CA THR A 69 -3.26 -35.15 -23.97
C THR A 69 -2.05 -34.62 -23.18
N LYS A 70 -1.25 -35.51 -22.55
CA LYS A 70 0.02 -35.12 -21.91
C LYS A 70 1.14 -34.91 -22.94
N GLY A 71 1.19 -35.71 -24.00
CA GLY A 71 2.18 -35.54 -25.08
C GLY A 71 1.97 -34.24 -25.87
N GLU A 72 0.71 -33.89 -26.14
CA GLU A 72 0.35 -32.66 -26.86
C GLU A 72 0.65 -31.37 -26.09
N LEU A 73 0.81 -31.45 -24.76
CA LEU A 73 1.13 -30.32 -23.90
C LEU A 73 2.48 -29.68 -24.28
N TYR A 74 3.42 -30.48 -24.78
CA TYR A 74 4.78 -30.05 -25.15
C TYR A 74 4.91 -29.64 -26.63
N VAL A 75 3.81 -29.67 -27.40
CA VAL A 75 3.80 -29.38 -28.85
C VAL A 75 2.73 -28.33 -29.19
N PRO A 76 2.89 -27.07 -28.73
CA PRO A 76 1.92 -26.00 -28.96
C PRO A 76 1.80 -25.61 -30.44
N GLU A 77 2.79 -25.87 -31.28
CA GLU A 77 2.95 -25.33 -32.64
C GLU A 77 1.80 -25.73 -33.58
N SER A 78 1.21 -26.91 -33.36
CA SER A 78 0.09 -27.43 -34.17
C SER A 78 -1.29 -26.97 -33.65
N CYS A 79 -1.35 -26.40 -32.46
CA CYS A 79 -2.62 -26.14 -31.79
C CYS A 79 -3.42 -24.98 -32.44
N LYS A 80 -4.74 -25.15 -32.49
CA LYS A 80 -5.71 -24.09 -32.82
C LYS A 80 -6.04 -23.25 -31.58
N ALA A 81 -6.59 -22.04 -31.75
CA ALA A 81 -6.84 -21.05 -30.70
C ALA A 81 -7.41 -21.65 -29.40
N LYS A 82 -8.56 -22.32 -29.48
CA LYS A 82 -9.23 -22.93 -28.32
C LYS A 82 -8.38 -23.98 -27.61
N LYS A 83 -7.74 -24.87 -28.37
CA LYS A 83 -6.89 -25.94 -27.84
C LYS A 83 -5.63 -25.36 -27.21
N LEU A 84 -5.01 -24.38 -27.85
CA LEU A 84 -3.81 -23.69 -27.35
C LEU A 84 -4.09 -23.04 -25.98
N ALA A 85 -5.17 -22.25 -25.86
CA ALA A 85 -5.52 -21.60 -24.60
C ALA A 85 -5.83 -22.62 -23.48
N MET A 86 -6.51 -23.72 -23.81
CA MET A 86 -6.81 -24.78 -22.86
C MET A 86 -5.53 -25.50 -22.37
N LEU A 87 -4.63 -25.86 -23.28
CA LEU A 87 -3.37 -26.52 -22.91
C LEU A 87 -2.45 -25.57 -22.12
N CYS A 88 -2.39 -24.30 -22.52
CA CYS A 88 -1.65 -23.27 -21.78
C CYS A 88 -2.17 -23.11 -20.34
N ASN A 89 -3.49 -23.17 -20.13
CA ASN A 89 -4.07 -23.15 -18.78
C ASN A 89 -3.77 -24.40 -17.96
N ARG A 90 -3.61 -25.55 -18.62
CA ARG A 90 -3.24 -26.80 -17.96
C ARG A 90 -1.78 -26.85 -17.53
N LEU A 91 -0.87 -26.09 -18.17
CA LEU A 91 0.50 -25.95 -17.67
C LEU A 91 0.50 -25.55 -16.20
N PHE A 92 -0.32 -24.56 -15.85
CA PHE A 92 -0.46 -24.10 -14.46
C PHE A 92 -1.04 -25.18 -13.53
N TYR A 93 -2.04 -25.93 -13.99
CA TYR A 93 -2.64 -27.00 -13.19
C TYR A 93 -1.64 -28.10 -12.84
N PHE A 94 -0.76 -28.44 -13.77
CA PHE A 94 0.29 -29.45 -13.57
C PHE A 94 1.59 -28.88 -13.00
N ASP A 95 1.63 -27.58 -12.66
CA ASP A 95 2.81 -26.86 -12.19
C ASP A 95 4.03 -27.00 -13.11
N ILE A 96 3.80 -27.04 -14.43
CA ILE A 96 4.84 -27.15 -15.45
C ILE A 96 5.31 -25.73 -15.81
N ASN A 97 6.28 -25.26 -15.03
CA ASN A 97 6.90 -23.94 -15.21
C ASN A 97 8.20 -24.04 -16.04
N ASP A 98 8.05 -24.31 -17.33
CA ASP A 98 9.15 -24.34 -18.30
C ASP A 98 9.10 -23.08 -19.19
N GLU A 99 10.10 -22.21 -19.04
CA GLU A 99 10.18 -20.93 -19.75
C GLU A 99 10.23 -21.11 -21.28
N GLU A 100 10.97 -22.11 -21.78
CA GLU A 100 11.08 -22.38 -23.22
C GLU A 100 9.74 -22.85 -23.78
N LEU A 101 9.05 -23.72 -23.03
CA LEU A 101 7.71 -24.17 -23.40
C LEU A 101 6.72 -22.99 -23.42
N LEU A 102 6.72 -22.14 -22.39
CA LEU A 102 5.86 -20.95 -22.32
C LEU A 102 6.14 -19.99 -23.49
N ASP A 103 7.39 -19.82 -23.90
CA ASP A 103 7.73 -19.04 -25.08
C ASP A 103 7.22 -19.65 -26.39
N ARG A 104 7.23 -20.98 -26.54
CA ARG A 104 6.62 -21.64 -27.70
C ARG A 104 5.10 -21.46 -27.73
N TYR A 105 4.44 -21.52 -26.57
CA TYR A 105 3.01 -21.14 -26.46
C TYR A 105 2.76 -19.68 -26.85
N ALA A 106 3.60 -18.75 -26.39
CA ALA A 106 3.50 -17.33 -26.73
C ALA A 106 3.70 -17.11 -28.23
N GLN A 107 4.72 -17.72 -28.84
CA GLN A 107 4.98 -17.65 -30.27
C GLN A 107 3.80 -18.14 -31.09
N ARG A 108 3.25 -19.31 -30.75
CA ARG A 108 2.07 -19.82 -31.43
C ARG A 108 0.87 -18.89 -31.26
N ALA A 109 0.64 -18.37 -30.06
CA ALA A 109 -0.47 -17.48 -29.79
C ALA A 109 -0.40 -16.19 -30.62
N MET A 110 0.80 -15.62 -30.82
CA MET A 110 1.01 -14.47 -31.71
C MET A 110 0.62 -14.78 -33.16
N VAL A 111 0.98 -15.95 -33.67
CA VAL A 111 0.67 -16.37 -35.06
C VAL A 111 -0.85 -16.52 -35.28
N ILE A 112 -1.57 -17.08 -34.31
CA ILE A 112 -3.00 -17.41 -34.47
C ILE A 112 -3.96 -16.37 -33.86
N VAL A 113 -3.44 -15.25 -33.35
CA VAL A 113 -4.21 -14.21 -32.61
C VAL A 113 -5.46 -13.73 -33.35
N ASN A 114 -5.43 -13.67 -34.69
CA ASN A 114 -6.57 -13.28 -35.51
C ASN A 114 -7.77 -14.21 -35.34
N SER A 115 -7.54 -15.50 -35.15
CA SER A 115 -8.59 -16.52 -34.91
C SER A 115 -9.07 -16.57 -33.46
N MET A 116 -8.35 -15.95 -32.52
CA MET A 116 -8.65 -16.06 -31.10
C MET A 116 -9.81 -15.15 -30.66
N SER A 117 -10.66 -15.64 -29.77
CA SER A 117 -11.63 -14.84 -29.01
C SER A 117 -10.97 -14.15 -27.81
N THR A 118 -11.68 -13.20 -27.19
CA THR A 118 -11.23 -12.53 -25.95
C THR A 118 -10.96 -13.53 -24.83
N LYS A 119 -11.78 -14.60 -24.74
CA LYS A 119 -11.64 -15.67 -23.76
C LYS A 119 -10.32 -16.43 -23.89
N GLU A 120 -9.93 -16.78 -25.12
CA GLU A 120 -8.69 -17.52 -25.35
C GLU A 120 -7.48 -16.63 -25.04
N ILE A 121 -7.54 -15.35 -25.43
CA ILE A 121 -6.50 -14.35 -25.12
C ILE A 121 -6.37 -14.17 -23.60
N SER A 122 -7.48 -14.01 -22.89
CA SER A 122 -7.49 -13.78 -21.45
C SER A 122 -6.97 -14.98 -20.66
N LEU A 123 -7.25 -16.20 -21.11
CA LEU A 123 -6.72 -17.42 -20.50
C LEU A 123 -5.20 -17.51 -20.65
N ILE A 124 -4.66 -17.31 -21.86
CA ILE A 124 -3.21 -17.30 -22.08
C ILE A 124 -2.53 -16.19 -21.27
N LEU A 125 -3.11 -14.99 -21.22
CA LEU A 125 -2.56 -13.92 -20.39
C LEU A 125 -2.57 -14.25 -18.90
N ASN A 126 -3.64 -14.90 -18.40
CA ASN A 126 -3.73 -15.28 -17.00
C ASN A 126 -2.73 -16.37 -16.63
N THR A 127 -2.39 -17.29 -17.53
CA THR A 127 -1.41 -18.34 -17.27
C THR A 127 0.00 -17.80 -17.28
N MET A 128 0.35 -16.97 -18.26
CA MET A 128 1.61 -16.22 -18.28
C MET A 128 1.77 -15.42 -16.98
N ARG A 129 0.71 -14.71 -16.55
CA ARG A 129 0.67 -13.98 -15.28
C ARG A 129 0.92 -14.89 -14.07
N LYS A 130 0.25 -16.04 -14.00
CA LYS A 130 0.36 -16.99 -12.87
C LYS A 130 1.79 -17.55 -12.74
N PHE A 131 2.46 -17.83 -13.85
CA PHE A 131 3.88 -18.23 -13.87
C PHE A 131 4.87 -17.07 -13.78
N ASN A 132 4.39 -15.82 -13.75
CA ASN A 132 5.21 -14.62 -13.84
C ASN A 132 6.09 -14.55 -15.11
N HIS A 133 5.68 -15.22 -16.20
CA HIS A 133 6.41 -15.25 -17.48
C HIS A 133 6.05 -14.05 -18.34
N LYS A 134 6.93 -13.04 -18.38
CA LYS A 134 6.71 -11.80 -19.13
C LYS A 134 7.24 -11.93 -20.55
N ASN A 135 6.35 -12.05 -21.54
CA ASN A 135 6.69 -11.98 -22.96
C ASN A 135 6.17 -10.67 -23.59
N GLU A 136 7.07 -9.71 -23.84
CA GLU A 136 6.70 -8.37 -24.31
C GLU A 136 6.08 -8.38 -25.72
N LYS A 137 6.61 -9.21 -26.63
CA LYS A 137 6.08 -9.34 -28.00
C LYS A 137 4.64 -9.86 -28.00
N LEU A 138 4.34 -10.81 -27.11
CA LEU A 138 2.98 -11.31 -26.90
C LEU A 138 2.05 -10.20 -26.40
N LEU A 139 2.47 -9.45 -25.38
CA LEU A 139 1.69 -8.33 -24.80
C LEU A 139 1.42 -7.23 -25.84
N GLU A 140 2.41 -6.87 -26.65
CA GLU A 140 2.24 -5.91 -27.75
C GLU A 140 1.28 -6.42 -28.82
N THR A 141 1.43 -7.67 -29.24
CA THR A 141 0.58 -8.28 -30.27
C THR A 141 -0.86 -8.36 -29.78
N PHE A 142 -1.09 -8.83 -28.57
CA PHE A 142 -2.42 -8.88 -27.98
C PHE A 142 -3.02 -7.48 -27.80
N ALA A 143 -2.24 -6.48 -27.38
CA ALA A 143 -2.73 -5.12 -27.22
C ALA A 143 -3.22 -4.50 -28.54
N LYS A 144 -2.59 -4.85 -29.67
CA LYS A 144 -3.03 -4.43 -31.02
C LYS A 144 -4.35 -5.09 -31.46
N HIS A 145 -4.60 -6.34 -31.06
CA HIS A 145 -5.74 -7.14 -31.55
C HIS A 145 -6.96 -7.14 -30.61
N ILE A 146 -6.77 -7.04 -29.30
CA ILE A 146 -7.86 -7.03 -28.31
C ILE A 146 -8.90 -5.92 -28.57
N PRO A 147 -8.54 -4.65 -28.87
CA PRO A 147 -9.51 -3.55 -29.00
C PRO A 147 -10.66 -3.83 -29.97
N ARG A 148 -10.38 -4.51 -31.09
CA ARG A 148 -11.39 -4.85 -32.11
C ARG A 148 -12.33 -5.98 -31.65
N LYS A 149 -11.94 -6.76 -30.64
CA LYS A 149 -12.65 -7.93 -30.13
C LYS A 149 -13.40 -7.67 -28.82
N LEU A 150 -13.10 -6.57 -28.13
CA LEU A 150 -13.66 -6.24 -26.80
C LEU A 150 -15.19 -6.16 -26.76
N HIS A 151 -15.85 -5.76 -27.85
CA HIS A 151 -17.31 -5.72 -27.91
C HIS A 151 -17.96 -7.08 -27.61
N LYS A 152 -17.29 -8.20 -27.96
CA LYS A 152 -17.72 -9.57 -27.63
C LYS A 152 -17.19 -10.08 -26.29
N GLY A 153 -16.26 -9.37 -25.66
CA GLY A 153 -15.64 -9.76 -24.40
C GLY A 153 -16.61 -9.70 -23.23
N VAL A 154 -16.60 -10.75 -22.40
CA VAL A 154 -17.36 -10.80 -21.15
C VAL A 154 -16.58 -10.15 -20.00
N PRO A 155 -17.23 -9.76 -18.89
CA PRO A 155 -16.57 -9.15 -17.72
C PRO A 155 -15.36 -9.95 -17.21
N GLN A 156 -15.45 -11.28 -17.23
CA GLN A 156 -14.36 -12.16 -16.84
C GLN A 156 -13.12 -11.98 -17.72
N ASP A 157 -13.28 -12.02 -19.05
CA ASP A 157 -12.19 -11.84 -19.99
C ASP A 157 -11.50 -10.48 -19.79
N ILE A 158 -12.30 -9.41 -19.66
CA ILE A 158 -11.80 -8.04 -19.45
C ILE A 158 -10.99 -7.96 -18.15
N SER A 159 -11.50 -8.54 -17.06
CA SER A 159 -10.82 -8.53 -15.77
C SER A 159 -9.49 -9.29 -15.80
N LEU A 160 -9.43 -10.44 -16.48
CA LEU A 160 -8.23 -11.26 -16.62
C LEU A 160 -7.17 -10.57 -17.49
N ILE A 161 -7.58 -9.97 -18.60
CA ILE A 161 -6.70 -9.14 -19.44
C ILE A 161 -6.10 -8.02 -18.60
N LEU A 162 -6.94 -7.20 -17.96
CA LEU A 162 -6.48 -6.07 -17.14
C LEU A 162 -5.54 -6.51 -16.01
N ASN A 163 -5.85 -7.62 -15.33
CA ASN A 163 -5.02 -8.13 -14.24
C ASN A 163 -3.65 -8.62 -14.74
N ALA A 164 -3.57 -9.23 -15.92
CA ALA A 164 -2.31 -9.64 -16.54
C ALA A 164 -1.44 -8.44 -16.93
N TYR A 165 -2.00 -7.45 -17.64
CA TYR A 165 -1.25 -6.25 -18.00
C TYR A 165 -0.81 -5.45 -16.77
N ALA A 166 -1.66 -5.37 -15.74
CA ALA A 166 -1.33 -4.72 -14.47
C ALA A 166 -0.24 -5.45 -13.68
N HIS A 167 -0.18 -6.78 -13.76
CA HIS A 167 0.88 -7.58 -13.15
C HIS A 167 2.23 -7.33 -13.81
N PHE A 168 2.27 -7.31 -15.14
CA PHE A 168 3.49 -7.05 -15.92
C PHE A 168 3.85 -5.57 -16.05
N ASN A 169 3.04 -4.67 -15.47
CA ASN A 169 3.17 -3.22 -15.58
C ASN A 169 3.35 -2.74 -17.04
N PHE A 170 2.59 -3.35 -17.96
CA PHE A 170 2.66 -3.04 -19.39
C PHE A 170 1.51 -2.11 -19.79
N ILE A 171 1.84 -0.96 -20.38
CA ILE A 171 0.88 0.09 -20.71
C ILE A 171 0.75 0.25 -22.23
N ASP A 172 -0.45 -0.02 -22.77
CA ASP A 172 -0.84 0.30 -24.15
C ASP A 172 -2.04 1.25 -24.14
N ASN A 173 -1.82 2.50 -24.56
CA ASN A 173 -2.82 3.57 -24.44
C ASN A 173 -4.10 3.26 -25.23
N ASN A 174 -3.99 2.63 -26.40
CA ASN A 174 -5.13 2.31 -27.25
C ASN A 174 -5.99 1.20 -26.62
N LEU A 175 -5.36 0.14 -26.11
CA LEU A 175 -6.03 -0.92 -25.38
C LEU A 175 -6.80 -0.38 -24.18
N PHE A 176 -6.15 0.41 -23.33
CA PHE A 176 -6.80 0.91 -22.12
C PHE A 176 -7.89 1.94 -22.41
N SER A 177 -7.71 2.82 -23.40
CA SER A 177 -8.77 3.72 -23.86
C SER A 177 -10.00 2.93 -24.32
N ARG A 178 -9.80 1.87 -25.12
CA ARG A 178 -10.90 1.05 -25.60
C ARG A 178 -11.58 0.23 -24.51
N ILE A 179 -10.82 -0.32 -23.55
CA ILE A 179 -11.39 -0.99 -22.38
C ILE A 179 -12.22 0.01 -21.56
N CYS A 180 -11.74 1.23 -21.42
CA CYS A 180 -12.41 2.29 -20.70
C CYS A 180 -13.78 2.63 -21.33
N GLU A 181 -13.88 2.68 -22.65
CA GLU A 181 -15.16 2.86 -23.34
C GLU A 181 -16.13 1.67 -23.21
N GLU A 182 -15.60 0.45 -23.09
CA GLU A 182 -16.43 -0.78 -23.08
C GLU A 182 -17.00 -1.14 -21.71
N ILE A 183 -16.29 -0.83 -20.62
CA ILE A 183 -16.71 -1.18 -19.25
C ILE A 183 -18.08 -0.57 -18.88
N PRO A 184 -18.36 0.72 -19.10
CA PRO A 184 -19.65 1.33 -18.73
C PRO A 184 -20.86 0.62 -19.34
N HIS A 185 -20.73 0.09 -20.55
CA HIS A 185 -21.80 -0.65 -21.22
C HIS A 185 -22.05 -2.05 -20.64
N LYS A 186 -21.10 -2.57 -19.85
CA LYS A 186 -21.10 -3.94 -19.34
C LYS A 186 -21.09 -4.02 -17.81
N ILE A 187 -20.92 -2.90 -17.11
CA ILE A 187 -20.67 -2.82 -15.67
C ILE A 187 -21.69 -3.58 -14.83
N THR A 188 -22.98 -3.53 -15.21
CA THR A 188 -24.07 -4.25 -14.52
C THR A 188 -23.96 -5.77 -14.59
N TYR A 189 -23.15 -6.31 -15.50
CA TYR A 189 -22.87 -7.74 -15.63
C TYR A 189 -21.59 -8.15 -14.90
N PHE A 190 -20.84 -7.21 -14.33
CA PHE A 190 -19.67 -7.54 -13.53
C PHE A 190 -20.12 -8.14 -12.20
N GLU A 191 -19.40 -9.18 -11.79
CA GLU A 191 -19.50 -9.75 -10.45
C GLU A 191 -18.51 -9.00 -9.54
N HIS A 192 -18.72 -9.04 -8.22
CA HIS A 192 -17.93 -8.28 -7.24
C HIS A 192 -16.41 -8.48 -7.40
N PHE A 193 -15.96 -9.70 -7.70
CA PHE A 193 -14.54 -9.99 -7.89
C PHE A 193 -13.99 -9.44 -9.21
N HIS A 194 -14.83 -9.35 -10.27
CA HIS A 194 -14.46 -8.66 -11.51
C HIS A 194 -14.25 -7.16 -11.23
N ILE A 195 -15.18 -6.51 -10.53
CA ILE A 195 -15.08 -5.08 -10.18
C ILE A 195 -13.80 -4.81 -9.38
N SER A 196 -13.55 -5.59 -8.32
CA SER A 196 -12.35 -5.42 -7.49
C SER A 196 -11.05 -5.60 -8.30
N SER A 197 -11.03 -6.54 -9.25
CA SER A 197 -9.88 -6.80 -10.12
C SER A 197 -9.61 -5.63 -11.08
N VAL A 198 -10.66 -5.07 -11.69
CA VAL A 198 -10.55 -3.90 -12.57
C VAL A 198 -9.99 -2.70 -11.83
N ILE A 199 -10.55 -2.36 -10.66
CA ILE A 199 -10.11 -1.21 -9.86
C ILE A 199 -8.65 -1.37 -9.41
N ASN A 200 -8.26 -2.58 -9.00
CA ASN A 200 -6.88 -2.87 -8.64
C ASN A 200 -5.93 -2.74 -9.84
N ALA A 201 -6.33 -3.20 -11.02
CA ALA A 201 -5.56 -3.04 -12.24
C ALA A 201 -5.41 -1.57 -12.63
N PHE A 202 -6.49 -0.79 -12.58
CA PHE A 202 -6.48 0.66 -12.88
C PHE A 202 -5.54 1.41 -11.94
N TYR A 203 -5.56 1.07 -10.65
CA TYR A 203 -4.61 1.61 -9.68
C TYR A 203 -3.16 1.29 -10.05
N LYS A 204 -2.83 0.01 -10.28
CA LYS A 204 -1.46 -0.43 -10.60
C LYS A 204 -0.91 0.21 -11.88
N LEU A 205 -1.76 0.29 -12.92
CA LEU A 205 -1.43 0.88 -14.22
C LEU A 205 -1.52 2.40 -14.22
N LYS A 206 -1.88 3.03 -13.09
CA LYS A 206 -2.04 4.49 -12.95
C LYS A 206 -3.03 5.09 -13.96
N ILE A 207 -4.07 4.35 -14.32
CA ILE A 207 -5.16 4.83 -15.17
C ILE A 207 -6.01 5.81 -14.35
N LYS A 208 -6.27 7.00 -14.90
CA LYS A 208 -6.91 8.12 -14.20
C LYS A 208 -8.27 8.53 -14.79
N ASP A 209 -8.90 7.66 -15.57
CA ASP A 209 -10.23 7.96 -16.11
C ASP A 209 -11.24 8.09 -14.96
N ARG A 210 -11.66 9.33 -14.71
CA ARG A 210 -12.52 9.65 -13.56
C ARG A 210 -13.92 9.09 -13.74
N ILE A 211 -14.43 9.10 -14.97
CA ILE A 211 -15.83 8.73 -15.27
C ILE A 211 -16.03 7.26 -14.92
N ILE A 212 -15.12 6.39 -15.36
CA ILE A 212 -15.26 4.95 -15.13
C ILE A 212 -14.95 4.59 -13.68
N ILE A 213 -13.99 5.28 -13.05
CA ILE A 213 -13.75 5.10 -11.62
C ILE A 213 -15.02 5.47 -10.83
N ASP A 214 -15.73 6.53 -11.21
CA ASP A 214 -16.99 6.92 -10.58
C ASP A 214 -18.10 5.89 -10.82
N ASP A 215 -18.27 5.40 -12.05
CA ASP A 215 -19.25 4.35 -12.37
C ASP A 215 -18.96 3.05 -11.55
N LEU A 216 -17.69 2.66 -11.42
CA LEU A 216 -17.26 1.51 -10.61
C LEU A 216 -17.47 1.75 -9.11
N VAL A 217 -17.31 2.97 -8.63
CA VAL A 217 -17.59 3.35 -7.24
C VAL A 217 -19.08 3.26 -6.97
N ASP A 218 -19.92 3.77 -7.86
CA ASP A 218 -21.38 3.75 -7.70
C ASP A 218 -21.90 2.30 -7.65
N GLU A 219 -21.44 1.45 -8.58
CA GLU A 219 -21.77 0.02 -8.57
C GLU A 219 -21.31 -0.67 -7.28
N THR A 220 -20.13 -0.30 -6.76
CA THR A 220 -19.62 -0.82 -5.47
C THR A 220 -20.47 -0.36 -4.28
N ILE A 221 -20.92 0.89 -4.26
CA ILE A 221 -21.76 1.45 -3.20
C ILE A 221 -23.13 0.75 -3.14
N GLU A 222 -23.70 0.48 -4.32
CA GLU A 222 -25.02 -0.16 -4.46
C GLU A 222 -24.98 -1.64 -4.06
N ARG A 223 -23.90 -2.35 -4.40
CA ARG A 223 -23.80 -3.82 -4.25
C ARG A 223 -22.77 -4.27 -3.21
N ILE A 224 -22.46 -3.42 -2.22
CA ILE A 224 -21.41 -3.72 -1.23
C ILE A 224 -21.63 -5.04 -0.49
N ASP A 225 -22.89 -5.42 -0.27
CA ASP A 225 -23.27 -6.62 0.46
C ASP A 225 -23.06 -7.91 -0.36
N GLU A 226 -22.80 -7.81 -1.67
CA GLU A 226 -22.45 -8.95 -2.53
C GLU A 226 -20.95 -9.28 -2.52
N PHE A 227 -20.11 -8.40 -1.97
CA PHE A 227 -18.66 -8.60 -2.00
C PHE A 227 -18.25 -9.68 -1.00
N ASP A 228 -17.37 -10.58 -1.43
CA ASP A 228 -16.66 -11.49 -0.53
C ASP A 228 -15.46 -10.81 0.15
N ALA A 229 -14.90 -11.47 1.16
CA ALA A 229 -13.80 -10.96 1.98
C ALA A 229 -12.58 -10.54 1.12
N LYS A 230 -12.23 -11.37 0.13
CA LYS A 230 -11.12 -11.13 -0.79
C LYS A 230 -11.35 -9.94 -1.72
N SER A 231 -12.52 -9.86 -2.36
CA SER A 231 -12.83 -8.74 -3.27
C SER A 231 -12.93 -7.43 -2.51
N LEU A 232 -13.53 -7.45 -1.32
CA LEU A 232 -13.65 -6.28 -0.45
C LEU A 232 -12.28 -5.81 0.06
N THR A 233 -11.38 -6.73 0.40
CA THR A 233 -10.00 -6.40 0.79
C THR A 233 -9.25 -5.73 -0.36
N ASN A 234 -9.34 -6.30 -1.56
CA ASN A 234 -8.65 -5.79 -2.74
C ASN A 234 -9.09 -4.36 -3.07
N ILE A 235 -10.41 -4.13 -3.14
CA ILE A 235 -10.96 -2.82 -3.48
C ILE A 235 -10.59 -1.77 -2.42
N ILE A 236 -10.73 -2.07 -1.13
CA ILE A 236 -10.34 -1.19 -0.02
C ILE A 236 -8.85 -0.81 -0.11
N ASN A 237 -7.98 -1.81 -0.35
CA ASN A 237 -6.54 -1.58 -0.44
C ASN A 237 -6.20 -0.68 -1.63
N SER A 238 -6.82 -0.90 -2.80
CA SER A 238 -6.66 -0.05 -3.98
C SER A 238 -7.14 1.37 -3.72
N PHE A 239 -8.33 1.56 -3.12
CA PHE A 239 -8.86 2.89 -2.77
C PHE A 239 -8.02 3.63 -1.73
N SER A 240 -7.35 2.93 -0.82
CA SER A 240 -6.45 3.57 0.14
C SER A 240 -5.22 4.21 -0.50
N LYS A 241 -4.83 3.71 -1.69
CA LYS A 241 -3.68 4.17 -2.46
C LYS A 241 -4.07 5.11 -3.60
N LEU A 242 -5.31 5.02 -4.09
CA LEU A 242 -5.89 5.98 -5.04
C LEU A 242 -6.16 7.32 -4.35
N ASN A 243 -5.65 8.42 -4.90
CA ASN A 243 -6.02 9.77 -4.47
C ASN A 243 -7.38 10.18 -5.07
N TYR A 244 -8.43 9.41 -4.74
CA TYR A 244 -9.79 9.65 -5.19
C TYR A 244 -10.35 10.92 -4.54
N GLN A 245 -10.90 11.84 -5.32
CA GLN A 245 -11.36 13.17 -4.87
C GLN A 245 -12.75 13.53 -5.41
N ASN A 246 -13.72 12.63 -5.30
CA ASN A 246 -15.10 12.91 -5.70
C ASN A 246 -16.07 13.07 -4.52
N GLU A 247 -17.31 13.50 -4.79
CA GLU A 247 -18.42 13.66 -3.84
C GLU A 247 -18.72 12.35 -3.08
N ASN A 248 -18.75 11.23 -3.80
CA ASN A 248 -19.01 9.89 -3.23
C ASN A 248 -17.85 9.34 -2.38
N LYS A 249 -16.73 10.07 -2.28
CA LYS A 249 -15.56 9.68 -1.47
C LYS A 249 -15.92 9.41 -0.02
N LYS A 250 -16.84 10.16 0.58
CA LYS A 250 -17.24 9.90 1.98
C LYS A 250 -18.13 8.66 2.06
N THR A 251 -19.09 8.55 1.15
CA THR A 251 -20.08 7.48 1.09
C THR A 251 -19.44 6.10 0.91
N ILE A 252 -18.47 5.97 0.01
CA ILE A 252 -17.79 4.69 -0.24
C ILE A 252 -17.07 4.16 1.01
N TRP A 253 -16.40 5.02 1.80
CA TRP A 253 -15.73 4.57 3.02
C TRP A 253 -16.72 4.16 4.12
N VAL A 254 -17.90 4.81 4.19
CA VAL A 254 -18.98 4.37 5.09
C VAL A 254 -19.48 2.99 4.66
N LYS A 255 -19.65 2.77 3.36
CA LYS A 255 -20.04 1.45 2.80
C LYS A 255 -18.96 0.40 3.03
N PHE A 256 -17.67 0.72 2.89
CA PHE A 256 -16.59 -0.21 3.24
C PHE A 256 -16.60 -0.57 4.73
N ILE A 257 -16.83 0.38 5.63
CA ILE A 257 -17.00 0.07 7.06
C ILE A 257 -18.18 -0.89 7.26
N GLN A 258 -19.29 -0.69 6.54
CA GLN A 258 -20.45 -1.59 6.60
C GLN A 258 -20.11 -3.00 6.09
N GLY A 259 -19.47 -3.11 4.92
CA GLY A 259 -19.05 -4.40 4.37
C GLY A 259 -18.10 -5.16 5.30
N VAL A 260 -17.14 -4.46 5.91
CA VAL A 260 -16.22 -5.04 6.90
C VAL A 260 -16.96 -5.54 8.15
N LYS A 261 -18.01 -4.83 8.61
CA LYS A 261 -18.85 -5.30 9.73
C LYS A 261 -19.64 -6.57 9.37
N ASN A 262 -20.15 -6.64 8.15
CA ASN A 262 -20.96 -7.76 7.68
C ASN A 262 -20.11 -9.04 7.57
N LEU A 263 -18.90 -8.92 7.00
CA LEU A 263 -17.97 -10.03 6.77
C LEU A 263 -16.98 -10.27 7.94
N ARG A 264 -17.25 -9.73 9.13
CA ARG A 264 -16.27 -9.68 10.23
C ARG A 264 -15.66 -11.04 10.63
N LYS A 265 -16.38 -12.15 10.39
CA LYS A 265 -15.93 -13.51 10.69
C LYS A 265 -15.31 -14.24 9.50
N ASP A 266 -15.45 -13.68 8.29
CA ASP A 266 -15.09 -14.35 7.03
C ASP A 266 -13.69 -13.96 6.55
N PHE A 267 -13.13 -12.87 7.09
CA PHE A 267 -11.77 -12.45 6.77
C PHE A 267 -10.74 -13.45 7.30
N ASN A 268 -9.65 -13.63 6.56
CA ASN A 268 -8.43 -14.21 7.14
C ASN A 268 -7.54 -13.11 7.75
N LEU A 269 -6.51 -13.50 8.51
CA LEU A 269 -5.60 -12.56 9.19
C LEU A 269 -4.92 -11.58 8.21
N LEU A 270 -4.52 -12.06 7.02
CA LEU A 270 -3.89 -11.23 6.00
C LEU A 270 -4.85 -10.16 5.49
N GLU A 271 -6.10 -10.54 5.19
CA GLU A 271 -7.14 -9.64 4.68
C GLU A 271 -7.47 -8.53 5.67
N ILE A 272 -7.74 -8.86 6.93
CA ILE A 272 -8.02 -7.86 7.96
C ILE A 272 -6.80 -6.97 8.25
N THR A 273 -5.58 -7.49 8.12
CA THR A 273 -4.34 -6.70 8.24
C THR A 273 -4.24 -5.65 7.12
N LEU A 274 -4.53 -6.06 5.87
CA LEU A 274 -4.53 -5.16 4.71
C LEU A 274 -5.61 -4.08 4.83
N ILE A 275 -6.82 -4.45 5.27
CA ILE A 275 -7.91 -3.51 5.55
C ILE A 275 -7.50 -2.53 6.65
N THR A 276 -6.91 -3.02 7.74
CA THR A 276 -6.46 -2.18 8.86
C THR A 276 -5.42 -1.15 8.41
N ASN A 277 -4.42 -1.58 7.64
CA ASN A 277 -3.42 -0.67 7.07
C ASN A 277 -4.05 0.37 6.12
N ALA A 278 -4.98 -0.05 5.27
CA ALA A 278 -5.72 0.84 4.37
C ALA A 278 -6.52 1.91 5.14
N PHE A 279 -7.25 1.50 6.18
CA PHE A 279 -8.08 2.37 7.00
C PHE A 279 -7.24 3.33 7.85
N CYS A 280 -6.09 2.87 8.38
CA CYS A 280 -5.16 3.73 9.12
C CYS A 280 -4.49 4.77 8.22
N LYS A 281 -4.14 4.42 6.97
CA LYS A 281 -3.65 5.40 5.97
C LYS A 281 -4.67 6.49 5.68
N LYS A 282 -5.96 6.14 5.72
CA LYS A 282 -7.05 7.10 5.49
C LYS A 282 -7.19 8.14 6.62
N LYS A 283 -6.71 7.83 7.84
CA LYS A 283 -6.77 8.70 9.03
C LYS A 283 -8.19 9.19 9.32
N PHE A 284 -9.08 8.26 9.66
CA PHE A 284 -10.43 8.59 10.10
C PHE A 284 -10.41 9.37 11.42
N LYS A 285 -11.30 10.36 11.55
CA LYS A 285 -11.48 11.10 12.80
C LYS A 285 -12.21 10.28 13.88
N ASN A 286 -13.01 9.30 13.46
CA ASN A 286 -13.82 8.50 14.37
C ASN A 286 -13.06 7.24 14.79
N GLU A 287 -12.68 7.17 16.06
CA GLU A 287 -11.94 6.04 16.63
C GLU A 287 -12.75 4.74 16.69
N LYS A 288 -14.09 4.79 16.60
CA LYS A 288 -14.93 3.58 16.57
C LYS A 288 -14.53 2.62 15.43
N VAL A 289 -13.99 3.15 14.35
CA VAL A 289 -13.49 2.35 13.23
C VAL A 289 -12.26 1.54 13.64
N TYR A 290 -11.35 2.12 14.41
CA TYR A 290 -10.16 1.44 14.90
C TYR A 290 -10.49 0.41 15.99
N HIS A 291 -11.48 0.70 16.85
CA HIS A 291 -11.99 -0.30 17.80
C HIS A 291 -12.59 -1.52 17.10
N LEU A 292 -13.41 -1.32 16.06
CA LEU A 292 -13.94 -2.43 15.25
C LEU A 292 -12.81 -3.29 14.65
N LEU A 293 -11.79 -2.64 14.08
CA LEU A 293 -10.66 -3.35 13.50
C LEU A 293 -9.85 -4.11 14.57
N SER A 294 -9.65 -3.48 15.74
CA SER A 294 -8.99 -4.11 16.88
C SER A 294 -9.76 -5.35 17.34
N GLU A 295 -11.07 -5.27 17.49
CA GLU A 295 -11.94 -6.39 17.89
C GLU A 295 -11.84 -7.58 16.91
N ILE A 296 -11.87 -7.32 15.60
CA ILE A 296 -11.73 -8.38 14.60
C ILE A 296 -10.32 -9.00 14.67
N LEU A 297 -9.28 -8.17 14.83
CA LEU A 297 -7.90 -8.64 14.95
C LEU A 297 -7.69 -9.48 16.21
N THR A 298 -8.19 -9.04 17.37
CA THR A 298 -8.08 -9.78 18.62
C THR A 298 -8.82 -11.11 18.55
N TYR A 299 -9.99 -11.18 17.90
CA TYR A 299 -10.67 -12.44 17.60
C TYR A 299 -9.79 -13.39 16.76
N HIS A 300 -9.13 -12.89 15.70
CA HIS A 300 -8.23 -13.73 14.89
C HIS A 300 -6.99 -14.21 15.64
N ILE A 301 -6.45 -13.37 16.53
CA ILE A 301 -5.21 -13.62 17.25
C ILE A 301 -5.46 -14.57 18.43
N PHE A 302 -6.48 -14.32 19.24
CA PHE A 302 -6.71 -15.05 20.49
C PHE A 302 -7.65 -16.25 20.32
N GLU A 303 -8.75 -16.11 19.56
CA GLU A 303 -9.75 -17.18 19.41
C GLU A 303 -9.36 -18.15 18.29
N ILE A 304 -9.11 -17.64 17.08
CA ILE A 304 -8.73 -18.48 15.93
C ILE A 304 -7.28 -18.96 16.01
N LYS A 305 -6.42 -18.24 16.75
CA LYS A 305 -4.96 -18.49 16.84
C LYS A 305 -4.31 -18.55 15.46
N SER A 306 -4.65 -17.57 14.62
CA SER A 306 -4.18 -17.50 13.23
C SER A 306 -2.71 -17.09 13.06
N VAL A 307 -2.05 -16.68 14.14
CA VAL A 307 -0.65 -16.22 14.14
C VAL A 307 0.29 -17.40 14.28
N ASN A 308 1.33 -17.44 13.43
CA ASN A 308 2.42 -18.39 13.49
C ASN A 308 3.72 -17.76 12.96
N GLU A 309 4.85 -18.48 13.04
CA GLU A 309 6.17 -17.99 12.64
C GLU A 309 6.23 -17.51 11.17
N SER A 310 5.47 -18.15 10.28
CA SER A 310 5.45 -17.83 8.84
C SER A 310 4.71 -16.53 8.51
N ASN A 311 3.83 -16.05 9.41
CA ASN A 311 3.00 -14.88 9.18
C ASN A 311 3.15 -13.77 10.25
N SER A 312 4.15 -13.88 11.13
CA SER A 312 4.48 -12.87 12.16
C SER A 312 4.62 -11.44 11.59
N PHE A 313 5.06 -11.31 10.33
CA PHE A 313 5.15 -10.01 9.62
C PHE A 313 3.82 -9.23 9.59
N LEU A 314 2.67 -9.93 9.68
CA LEU A 314 1.34 -9.32 9.78
C LEU A 314 1.19 -8.52 11.08
N LEU A 315 1.70 -9.02 12.20
CA LEU A 315 1.68 -8.30 13.49
C LEU A 315 2.47 -6.99 13.41
N CYS A 316 3.63 -6.99 12.74
CA CYS A 316 4.41 -5.77 12.52
C CYS A 316 3.61 -4.74 11.70
N THR A 317 2.91 -5.21 10.66
CA THR A 317 2.06 -4.36 9.81
C THR A 317 0.88 -3.78 10.60
N ILE A 318 0.22 -4.59 11.45
CA ILE A 318 -0.87 -4.15 12.34
C ILE A 318 -0.36 -3.08 13.31
N ALA A 319 0.73 -3.36 14.02
CA ALA A 319 1.31 -2.47 15.02
C ALA A 319 1.68 -1.11 14.40
N HIS A 320 2.30 -1.14 13.23
CA HIS A 320 2.66 0.06 12.50
C HIS A 320 1.46 0.83 11.95
N ALA A 321 0.42 0.13 11.46
CA ALA A 321 -0.82 0.77 11.00
C ALA A 321 -1.47 1.57 12.13
N PHE A 322 -1.65 0.98 13.30
CA PHE A 322 -2.22 1.68 14.46
C PHE A 322 -1.30 2.79 15.00
N ALA A 323 0.03 2.59 14.99
CA ALA A 323 0.99 3.63 15.35
C ALA A 323 0.85 4.91 14.50
N LYS A 324 0.53 4.80 13.20
CA LYS A 324 0.31 5.97 12.32
C LYS A 324 -0.84 6.86 12.76
N VAL A 325 -1.87 6.25 13.36
CA VAL A 325 -3.06 6.95 13.85
C VAL A 325 -3.05 7.15 15.37
N LYS A 326 -1.98 6.67 16.04
CA LYS A 326 -1.82 6.70 17.50
C LYS A 326 -2.95 6.01 18.27
N PHE A 327 -3.58 5.00 17.66
CA PHE A 327 -4.57 4.17 18.33
C PHE A 327 -3.86 3.07 19.11
N TYR A 328 -4.14 2.94 20.42
CA TYR A 328 -3.48 1.98 21.29
C TYR A 328 -4.50 1.07 21.96
N ASP A 329 -4.40 -0.21 21.67
CA ASP A 329 -5.16 -1.28 22.32
C ASP A 329 -4.21 -2.07 23.24
N LYS A 330 -4.49 -2.05 24.55
CA LYS A 330 -3.56 -2.57 25.55
C LYS A 330 -3.28 -4.06 25.35
N ASP A 331 -4.31 -4.86 25.13
CA ASP A 331 -4.20 -6.32 25.06
C ASP A 331 -3.52 -6.74 23.77
N LEU A 332 -3.89 -6.11 22.65
CA LEU A 332 -3.27 -6.35 21.35
C LEU A 332 -1.76 -6.01 21.36
N PHE A 333 -1.38 -4.83 21.85
CA PHE A 333 0.03 -4.43 21.84
C PHE A 333 0.86 -5.19 22.87
N HIS A 334 0.30 -5.53 24.03
CA HIS A 334 0.96 -6.41 24.98
C HIS A 334 1.27 -7.78 24.34
N PHE A 335 0.29 -8.38 23.64
CA PHE A 335 0.51 -9.62 22.91
C PHE A 335 1.59 -9.47 21.83
N ILE A 336 1.54 -8.43 21.00
CA ILE A 336 2.51 -8.23 19.91
C ILE A 336 3.94 -8.19 20.45
N PHE A 337 4.22 -7.36 21.47
CA PHE A 337 5.58 -7.26 22.00
C PHE A 337 6.02 -8.52 22.74
N SER A 338 5.12 -9.15 23.51
CA SER A 338 5.40 -10.43 24.16
C SER A 338 5.65 -11.56 23.16
N TYR A 339 4.95 -11.59 22.03
CA TYR A 339 5.17 -12.58 20.98
C TYR A 339 6.58 -12.47 20.38
N PHE A 340 7.08 -11.25 20.19
CA PHE A 340 8.43 -11.00 19.68
C PHE A 340 9.55 -11.06 20.75
N THR A 341 9.29 -11.56 21.95
CA THR A 341 10.37 -11.97 22.87
C THR A 341 10.98 -13.31 22.49
N ASN A 342 10.29 -14.11 21.67
CA ASN A 342 10.79 -15.36 21.11
C ASN A 342 11.50 -15.11 19.77
N GLU A 343 12.74 -15.59 19.65
CA GLU A 343 13.59 -15.40 18.48
C GLU A 343 13.03 -16.06 17.20
N HIS A 344 12.33 -17.20 17.34
CA HIS A 344 11.74 -17.92 16.20
C HIS A 344 10.68 -17.09 15.45
N ASN A 345 10.01 -16.20 16.17
CA ASN A 345 8.93 -15.38 15.62
C ASN A 345 9.41 -14.29 14.65
N TYR A 346 10.73 -14.07 14.53
CA TYR A 346 11.31 -13.16 13.55
C TYR A 346 11.56 -13.81 12.18
N ALA A 347 11.27 -15.11 12.00
CA ALA A 347 11.62 -15.87 10.79
C ALA A 347 11.04 -15.29 9.49
N SER A 348 9.81 -14.74 9.54
CA SER A 348 9.12 -14.15 8.38
C SER A 348 9.36 -12.65 8.19
N LEU A 349 10.18 -12.00 9.03
CA LEU A 349 10.38 -10.55 8.98
C LEU A 349 11.46 -10.17 7.97
N ASP A 350 11.09 -9.25 7.06
CA ASP A 350 12.05 -8.50 6.25
C ASP A 350 12.47 -7.18 6.91
N SER A 351 13.38 -6.44 6.26
CA SER A 351 13.87 -5.14 6.73
C SER A 351 12.76 -4.13 7.06
N GLN A 352 11.68 -4.11 6.27
CA GLN A 352 10.55 -3.22 6.50
C GLN A 352 9.80 -3.60 7.78
N HIS A 353 9.60 -4.90 8.02
CA HIS A 353 8.87 -5.36 9.20
C HIS A 353 9.63 -5.10 10.51
N PHE A 354 10.97 -5.23 10.51
CA PHE A 354 11.81 -4.80 11.65
C PHE A 354 11.56 -3.33 11.99
N ALA A 355 11.65 -2.46 10.98
CA ALA A 355 11.43 -1.02 11.13
C ALA A 355 10.02 -0.70 11.66
N GLN A 356 9.00 -1.36 11.12
CA GLN A 356 7.60 -1.20 11.50
C GLN A 356 7.36 -1.55 12.97
N LEU A 357 7.91 -2.68 13.43
CA LEU A 357 7.75 -3.18 14.78
C LEU A 357 8.35 -2.21 15.81
N ILE A 358 9.64 -1.85 15.66
CA ILE A 358 10.29 -0.96 16.62
C ILE A 358 9.76 0.48 16.56
N TYR A 359 9.34 0.94 15.38
CA TYR A 359 8.68 2.24 15.24
C TYR A 359 7.38 2.30 16.05
N SER A 360 6.58 1.24 16.01
CA SER A 360 5.33 1.16 16.79
C SER A 360 5.61 1.23 18.29
N CYS A 361 6.61 0.49 18.77
CA CYS A 361 7.09 0.54 20.15
C CYS A 361 7.46 1.97 20.57
N ALA A 362 8.23 2.68 19.74
CA ALA A 362 8.65 4.05 20.00
C ALA A 362 7.51 5.09 19.95
N VAL A 363 6.46 4.87 19.14
CA VAL A 363 5.27 5.74 19.13
C VAL A 363 4.49 5.62 20.43
N PHE A 364 4.29 4.40 20.93
CA PHE A 364 3.53 4.13 22.15
C PHE A 364 4.38 4.16 23.42
N LYS A 365 5.66 4.53 23.31
CA LYS A 365 6.62 4.64 24.42
C LYS A 365 6.68 3.37 25.29
N GLN A 366 6.58 2.21 24.63
CA GLN A 366 6.69 0.93 25.32
C GLN A 366 8.16 0.66 25.66
N ASN A 367 8.41 0.26 26.90
CA ASN A 367 9.77 0.00 27.40
C ASN A 367 9.84 -1.40 28.01
N ASP A 368 9.39 -2.39 27.23
CA ASP A 368 9.54 -3.79 27.59
C ASP A 368 10.99 -4.21 27.31
N LYS A 369 11.78 -4.33 28.38
CA LYS A 369 13.20 -4.67 28.32
C LYS A 369 13.44 -6.02 27.65
N LEU A 370 12.61 -7.03 27.94
CA LEU A 370 12.80 -8.36 27.37
C LEU A 370 12.60 -8.34 25.85
N PHE A 371 11.54 -7.66 25.39
CA PHE A 371 11.32 -7.46 23.96
C PHE A 371 12.48 -6.69 23.31
N LEU A 372 12.95 -5.60 23.92
CA LEU A 372 14.01 -4.76 23.36
C LEU A 372 15.36 -5.49 23.29
N ASP A 373 15.72 -6.25 24.32
CA ASP A 373 16.95 -7.05 24.37
C ASP A 373 16.91 -8.15 23.28
N THR A 374 15.78 -8.86 23.13
CA THR A 374 15.59 -9.84 22.05
C THR A 374 15.64 -9.16 20.68
N TYR A 375 14.96 -8.02 20.52
CA TYR A 375 14.94 -7.27 19.26
C TYR A 375 16.35 -6.84 18.84
N ALA A 376 17.14 -6.28 19.76
CA ALA A 376 18.53 -5.88 19.51
C ALA A 376 19.38 -7.09 19.09
N LYS A 377 19.25 -8.22 19.80
CA LYS A 377 19.92 -9.48 19.46
C LYS A 377 19.58 -9.96 18.06
N MET A 378 18.31 -9.91 17.67
CA MET A 378 17.87 -10.34 16.33
C MET A 378 18.36 -9.41 15.23
N VAL A 379 18.38 -8.09 15.47
CA VAL A 379 19.00 -7.15 14.53
C VAL A 379 20.50 -7.44 14.38
N CYS A 380 21.26 -7.61 15.47
CA CYS A 380 22.68 -7.95 15.39
C CYS A 380 22.94 -9.23 14.59
N LYS A 381 22.16 -10.30 14.82
CA LYS A 381 22.24 -11.55 14.05
C LYS A 381 22.02 -11.35 12.54
N ILE A 382 21.19 -10.37 12.15
CA ILE A 382 20.96 -10.04 10.74
C ILE A 382 22.13 -9.24 10.17
N LEU A 383 22.66 -8.26 10.92
CA LEU A 383 23.82 -7.46 10.50
C LEU A 383 25.08 -8.32 10.26
N GLU A 384 25.19 -9.48 10.92
CA GLU A 384 26.29 -10.43 10.73
C GLU A 384 26.13 -11.31 9.47
N LYS A 385 24.91 -11.45 8.92
CA LYS A 385 24.64 -12.28 7.75
C LYS A 385 24.93 -11.54 6.45
N LYS A 386 25.73 -12.14 5.57
CA LYS A 386 26.10 -11.56 4.26
C LYS A 386 24.93 -11.37 3.28
N ASN A 387 23.83 -12.11 3.41
CA ASN A 387 22.75 -12.14 2.40
C ASN A 387 21.42 -11.52 2.87
N ASN A 388 21.30 -11.12 4.14
CA ASN A 388 20.08 -10.53 4.70
C ASN A 388 20.35 -9.10 5.13
N GLU A 389 20.31 -8.17 4.18
CA GLU A 389 20.62 -6.77 4.45
C GLU A 389 19.41 -6.00 4.97
N LEU A 390 19.62 -5.25 6.04
CA LEU A 390 18.67 -4.21 6.45
C LEU A 390 18.87 -3.00 5.54
N ASN A 391 17.81 -2.58 4.85
CA ASN A 391 17.86 -1.39 4.01
C ASN A 391 18.08 -0.10 4.84
N GLU A 392 18.46 0.98 4.16
CA GLU A 392 18.80 2.27 4.77
C GLU A 392 17.64 2.88 5.57
N GLN A 393 16.40 2.61 5.16
CA GLN A 393 15.20 3.08 5.84
C GLN A 393 14.99 2.33 7.15
N ALA A 394 15.24 1.02 7.18
CA ALA A 394 15.13 0.21 8.38
C ALA A 394 16.20 0.61 9.40
N LEU A 395 17.47 0.71 8.99
CA LEU A 395 18.58 1.10 9.87
C LEU A 395 18.32 2.45 10.56
N SER A 396 17.91 3.45 9.77
CA SER A 396 17.61 4.79 10.30
C SER A 396 16.38 4.81 11.20
N THR A 397 15.34 4.03 10.88
CA THR A 397 14.13 3.91 11.72
C THR A 397 14.43 3.21 13.05
N ILE A 398 15.27 2.17 13.03
CA ILE A 398 15.72 1.46 14.23
C ILE A 398 16.47 2.44 15.15
N ALA A 399 17.49 3.14 14.63
CA ALA A 399 18.23 4.13 15.41
C ALA A 399 17.29 5.21 15.99
N TYR A 400 16.37 5.72 15.16
CA TYR A 400 15.41 6.74 15.57
C TYR A 400 14.47 6.26 16.67
N ALA A 401 14.01 5.02 16.59
CA ALA A 401 13.12 4.44 17.59
C ALA A 401 13.80 4.36 18.97
N TYR A 402 15.05 3.90 19.03
CA TYR A 402 15.85 3.88 20.26
C TYR A 402 16.08 5.29 20.82
N ALA A 403 16.41 6.25 19.97
CA ALA A 403 16.57 7.65 20.36
C ALA A 403 15.29 8.27 20.91
N LYS A 404 14.13 7.94 20.32
CA LYS A 404 12.82 8.39 20.77
C LYS A 404 12.40 7.77 22.10
N LEU A 405 12.73 6.49 22.31
CA LEU A 405 12.55 5.79 23.58
C LEU A 405 13.57 6.22 24.65
N ARG A 406 14.63 6.92 24.25
CA ARG A 406 15.77 7.34 25.10
C ARG A 406 16.55 6.15 25.68
N ILE A 407 16.64 5.07 24.91
CA ILE A 407 17.36 3.86 25.29
C ILE A 407 18.77 3.94 24.73
N ARG A 408 19.74 4.07 25.63
CA ARG A 408 21.16 4.15 25.30
C ARG A 408 21.80 2.76 25.41
N ASP A 409 21.79 2.01 24.32
CA ASP A 409 22.59 0.79 24.16
C ASP A 409 23.81 1.10 23.28
N ALA A 410 24.94 1.37 23.92
CA ALA A 410 26.17 1.74 23.22
C ALA A 410 26.71 0.58 22.36
N ASN A 411 26.61 -0.66 22.83
CA ASN A 411 27.14 -1.83 22.12
C ASN A 411 26.33 -2.08 20.85
N PHE A 412 25.00 -2.02 20.94
CA PHE A 412 24.12 -2.13 19.78
C PHE A 412 24.40 -1.05 18.73
N PHE A 413 24.58 0.22 19.15
CA PHE A 413 24.88 1.32 18.23
C PHE A 413 26.28 1.21 17.61
N VAL A 414 27.26 0.62 18.31
CA VAL A 414 28.58 0.30 17.74
C VAL A 414 28.43 -0.72 16.61
N GLN A 415 27.67 -1.80 16.82
CA GLN A 415 27.39 -2.81 15.77
C GLN A 415 26.68 -2.19 14.57
N LEU A 416 25.64 -1.38 14.81
CA LEU A 416 24.91 -0.67 13.77
C LEU A 416 25.83 0.26 12.96
N SER A 417 26.69 1.02 13.64
CA SER A 417 27.65 1.91 12.99
C SER A 417 28.69 1.16 12.17
N SER A 418 29.17 0.03 12.69
CA SER A 418 30.18 -0.81 12.04
C SER A 418 29.62 -1.41 10.75
N TYR A 419 28.37 -1.89 10.79
CA TYR A 419 27.69 -2.41 9.60
C TYR A 419 27.52 -1.34 8.51
N ILE A 420 27.01 -0.15 8.86
CA ILE A 420 26.82 0.95 7.91
C ILE A 420 28.13 1.31 7.19
N ILE A 421 29.23 1.37 7.92
CA ILE A 421 30.56 1.70 7.38
C ILE A 421 31.11 0.54 6.52
N LYS A 422 31.07 -0.68 7.06
CA LYS A 422 31.66 -1.87 6.43
C LYS A 422 30.99 -2.22 5.11
N GLU A 423 29.67 -2.27 5.08
CA GLU A 423 28.87 -2.56 3.88
C GLU A 423 28.67 -1.31 3.00
N LYS A 424 29.25 -0.16 3.40
CA LYS A 424 29.19 1.12 2.68
C LYS A 424 27.76 1.52 2.28
N ILE A 425 26.81 1.33 3.19
CA ILE A 425 25.38 1.56 2.94
C ILE A 425 25.15 3.00 2.47
N CYS A 426 24.54 3.16 1.29
CA CYS A 426 24.17 4.47 0.74
C CYS A 426 22.87 4.96 1.38
N LEU A 427 22.94 6.03 2.17
CA LEU A 427 21.82 6.54 2.94
C LEU A 427 21.11 7.68 2.20
N SER A 428 19.77 7.64 2.20
CA SER A 428 18.97 8.78 1.75
C SER A 428 19.18 10.01 2.66
N PRO A 429 18.92 11.25 2.20
CA PRO A 429 18.99 12.46 3.04
C PRO A 429 18.15 12.37 4.32
N GLN A 430 16.99 11.72 4.25
CA GLN A 430 16.15 11.48 5.41
C GLN A 430 16.81 10.47 6.38
N SER A 431 17.34 9.37 5.87
CA SER A 431 18.04 8.36 6.68
C SER A 431 19.28 8.95 7.37
N LEU A 432 20.06 9.78 6.66
CA LEU A 432 21.22 10.51 7.20
C LEU A 432 20.81 11.38 8.39
N SER A 433 19.76 12.19 8.21
CA SER A 433 19.25 13.09 9.25
C SER A 433 18.81 12.31 10.49
N LEU A 434 18.10 11.19 10.31
CA LEU A 434 17.61 10.35 11.40
C LEU A 434 18.75 9.65 12.15
N ILE A 435 19.76 9.13 11.45
CA ILE A 435 20.92 8.49 12.09
C ILE A 435 21.71 9.53 12.91
N CYS A 436 22.04 10.68 12.32
CA CYS A 436 22.73 11.77 13.02
C CYS A 436 21.95 12.20 14.28
N TYR A 437 20.65 12.45 14.14
CA TYR A 437 19.78 12.78 15.26
C TYR A 437 19.82 11.70 16.35
N SER A 438 19.79 10.42 15.97
CA SER A 438 19.71 9.31 16.92
C SER A 438 20.96 9.17 17.77
N PHE A 439 22.14 9.17 17.14
CA PHE A 439 23.43 9.13 17.83
C PHE A 439 23.61 10.36 18.75
N SER A 440 23.24 11.54 18.25
CA SER A 440 23.28 12.78 19.03
C SER A 440 22.36 12.74 20.24
N LYS A 441 21.10 12.33 20.05
CA LYS A 441 20.09 12.30 21.12
C LYS A 441 20.47 11.35 22.25
N LEU A 442 21.11 10.25 21.93
CA LEU A 442 21.62 9.26 22.89
C LEU A 442 23.02 9.59 23.43
N LYS A 443 23.65 10.65 22.92
CA LYS A 443 25.02 11.08 23.24
C LYS A 443 26.06 9.96 23.00
N ILE A 444 25.91 9.23 21.89
CA ILE A 444 26.84 8.17 21.47
C ILE A 444 27.77 8.76 20.42
N LYS A 445 29.05 8.92 20.76
CA LYS A 445 30.07 9.51 19.87
C LYS A 445 30.71 8.40 19.03
N SER A 446 30.61 8.51 17.70
CA SER A 446 31.32 7.64 16.74
C SER A 446 31.93 8.50 15.63
N GLN A 447 33.21 8.87 15.80
CA GLN A 447 33.91 9.74 14.84
C GLN A 447 34.02 9.10 13.45
N MET A 448 34.29 7.81 13.37
CA MET A 448 34.39 7.09 12.08
C MET A 448 33.06 7.10 11.33
N LEU A 449 31.93 6.86 12.03
CA LEU A 449 30.61 6.95 11.41
C LEU A 449 30.35 8.36 10.93
N PHE A 450 30.51 9.38 11.78
CA PHE A 450 30.23 10.76 11.39
C PHE A 450 31.16 11.28 10.29
N TYR A 451 32.38 10.76 10.18
CA TYR A 451 33.24 11.02 9.03
C TYR A 451 32.64 10.41 7.75
N PHE A 452 32.26 9.14 7.78
CA PHE A 452 31.60 8.44 6.67
C PHE A 452 30.29 9.11 6.23
N LEU A 453 29.43 9.49 7.19
CA LEU A 453 28.18 10.21 6.93
C LEU A 453 28.45 11.58 6.29
N SER A 454 29.52 12.27 6.70
CA SER A 454 29.83 13.61 6.14
C SER A 454 30.12 13.58 4.64
N ILE A 455 30.73 12.49 4.16
CA ILE A 455 30.97 12.26 2.72
C ILE A 455 29.65 12.10 1.97
N GLN A 456 28.71 11.32 2.48
CA GLN A 456 27.39 11.13 1.85
C GLN A 456 26.50 12.37 1.94
N ILE A 457 26.58 13.12 3.05
CA ILE A 457 25.90 14.41 3.21
C ILE A 457 26.40 15.39 2.14
N PHE A 458 27.72 15.44 1.92
CA PHE A 458 28.31 16.28 0.89
C PHE A 458 27.79 15.94 -0.52
N GLN A 459 27.75 14.65 -0.87
CA GLN A 459 27.29 14.19 -2.18
C GLN A 459 25.80 14.51 -2.45
N ASN A 460 24.97 14.55 -1.40
CA ASN A 460 23.53 14.74 -1.51
C ASN A 460 23.04 16.10 -0.97
N MET A 461 23.93 17.08 -0.81
CA MET A 461 23.65 18.35 -0.10
C MET A 461 22.41 19.08 -0.65
N ASN A 462 22.23 19.08 -1.98
CA ASN A 462 21.11 19.72 -2.67
C ASN A 462 19.76 19.01 -2.51
N LEU A 463 19.75 17.78 -2.00
CA LEU A 463 18.54 16.97 -1.80
C LEU A 463 18.01 17.03 -0.36
N PHE A 464 18.72 17.69 0.56
CA PHE A 464 18.29 17.78 1.94
C PHE A 464 17.11 18.72 2.13
N SER A 465 16.18 18.31 2.98
CA SER A 465 15.25 19.26 3.57
C SER A 465 15.98 20.15 4.56
N LYS A 466 15.47 21.36 4.75
CA LYS A 466 16.01 22.36 5.67
C LYS A 466 16.00 21.86 7.11
N GLN A 467 14.93 21.16 7.52
CA GLN A 467 14.85 20.45 8.79
C GLN A 467 15.93 19.37 8.92
N GLY A 468 16.22 18.63 7.84
CA GLY A 468 17.29 17.63 7.82
C GLY A 468 18.67 18.24 8.07
N LEU A 469 19.02 19.33 7.38
CA LEU A 469 20.27 20.06 7.59
C LEU A 469 20.42 20.57 9.02
N SER A 470 19.34 21.12 9.58
CA SER A 470 19.29 21.57 10.97
C SER A 470 19.59 20.45 11.97
N LEU A 471 18.98 19.27 11.77
CA LEU A 471 19.21 18.10 12.63
C LEU A 471 20.65 17.60 12.54
N ILE A 472 21.24 17.63 11.34
CA ILE A 472 22.65 17.26 11.13
C ILE A 472 23.57 18.23 11.86
N LEU A 473 23.42 19.54 11.66
CA LEU A 473 24.26 20.54 12.34
C LEU A 473 24.16 20.41 13.86
N SER A 474 22.95 20.28 14.40
CA SER A 474 22.74 20.04 15.83
C SER A 474 23.41 18.75 16.29
N ALA A 475 23.38 17.69 15.48
CA ALA A 475 23.95 16.41 15.85
C ALA A 475 25.48 16.46 15.98
N TYR A 476 26.17 17.05 15.00
CA TYR A 476 27.62 17.23 15.04
C TYR A 476 28.05 18.15 16.19
N ALA A 477 27.29 19.23 16.43
CA ALA A 477 27.51 20.14 17.55
C ALA A 477 27.41 19.44 18.91
N ASN A 478 26.29 18.75 19.15
CA ASN A 478 26.00 18.06 20.41
C ASN A 478 26.99 16.94 20.74
N LEU A 479 27.58 16.33 19.72
CA LEU A 479 28.58 15.27 19.88
C LEU A 479 30.03 15.80 19.86
N GLN A 480 30.21 17.11 19.64
CA GLN A 480 31.52 17.76 19.51
C GLN A 480 32.38 17.03 18.47
N ILE A 481 31.82 16.81 17.29
CA ILE A 481 32.52 16.23 16.13
C ILE A 481 32.67 17.35 15.11
N PHE A 482 33.89 17.86 14.97
CA PHE A 482 34.16 19.00 14.09
C PHE A 482 34.75 18.53 12.77
N HIS A 483 34.02 18.80 11.68
CA HIS A 483 34.50 18.58 10.32
C HIS A 483 34.44 19.92 9.56
N VAL A 484 35.53 20.69 9.62
CA VAL A 484 35.61 22.08 9.13
C VAL A 484 35.09 22.22 7.69
N LYS A 485 35.47 21.29 6.81
CA LYS A 485 35.01 21.27 5.41
C LYS A 485 33.50 21.08 5.28
N MET A 486 32.88 20.29 6.16
CA MET A 486 31.43 20.05 6.12
C MET A 486 30.68 21.32 6.53
N PHE A 487 31.09 21.94 7.65
CA PHE A 487 30.47 23.17 8.13
C PHE A 487 30.63 24.33 7.13
N SER A 488 31.80 24.50 6.52
CA SER A 488 32.02 25.56 5.53
C SER A 488 31.14 25.37 4.28
N LEU A 489 30.94 24.13 3.84
CA LEU A 489 30.09 23.82 2.70
C LEU A 489 28.60 23.96 3.00
N ILE A 490 28.15 23.53 4.19
CA ILE A 490 26.78 23.79 4.64
C ILE A 490 26.53 25.30 4.69
N ASN A 491 27.46 26.10 5.24
CA ASN A 491 27.33 27.56 5.23
C ASN A 491 27.26 28.15 3.82
N LYS A 492 28.13 27.69 2.91
CA LYS A 492 28.09 28.15 1.51
C LYS A 492 26.75 27.83 0.86
N TYR A 493 26.22 26.62 1.10
CA TYR A 493 24.91 26.21 0.61
C TYR A 493 23.79 27.07 1.21
N LEU A 494 23.78 27.26 2.53
CA LEU A 494 22.79 28.11 3.21
C LEU A 494 22.81 29.54 2.69
N ASN A 495 23.99 30.13 2.48
CA ASN A 495 24.13 31.48 1.93
C ASN A 495 23.62 31.60 0.50
N LEU A 496 23.89 30.59 -0.35
CA LEU A 496 23.45 30.59 -1.75
C LEU A 496 21.94 30.45 -1.90
N TYR A 497 21.28 29.80 -0.94
CA TYR A 497 19.85 29.49 -1.01
C TYR A 497 19.04 30.21 0.06
N VAL A 498 19.61 31.17 0.79
CA VAL A 498 18.99 31.80 1.98
C VAL A 498 17.61 32.37 1.67
N ASP A 499 17.41 32.94 0.48
CA ASP A 499 16.14 33.51 0.03
C ASP A 499 15.04 32.46 -0.17
N ASN A 500 15.40 31.18 -0.31
CA ASN A 500 14.47 30.07 -0.40
C ASN A 500 14.04 29.55 0.98
N PHE A 501 14.60 30.06 2.09
CA PHE A 501 14.26 29.66 3.45
C PHE A 501 13.17 30.55 4.04
N THR A 502 12.27 29.95 4.81
CA THR A 502 11.38 30.72 5.66
C THR A 502 12.15 31.28 6.86
N HIS A 503 11.67 32.38 7.43
CA HIS A 503 12.28 32.98 8.62
C HIS A 503 12.44 31.97 9.77
N GLU A 504 11.44 31.12 10.01
CA GLU A 504 11.50 30.08 11.06
C GLU A 504 12.62 29.05 10.81
N GLU A 505 12.84 28.65 9.57
CA GLU A 505 13.88 27.71 9.19
C GLU A 505 15.28 28.33 9.33
N CYS A 506 15.44 29.60 8.96
CA CYS A 506 16.66 30.35 9.18
C CYS A 506 16.99 30.47 10.67
N VAL A 507 16.00 30.79 11.51
CA VAL A 507 16.18 30.88 12.97
C VAL A 507 16.57 29.53 13.57
N LEU A 508 15.92 28.45 13.13
CA LEU A 508 16.24 27.10 13.60
C LEU A 508 17.69 26.73 13.27
N ILE A 509 18.10 26.90 12.01
CA ILE A 509 19.45 26.57 11.55
C ILE A 509 20.48 27.48 12.23
N ALA A 510 20.23 28.78 12.31
CA ALA A 510 21.11 29.74 12.98
C ALA A 510 21.25 29.42 14.48
N GLY A 511 20.18 29.03 15.16
CA GLY A 511 20.23 28.62 16.57
C GLY A 511 21.10 27.40 16.80
N HIS A 512 20.98 26.37 15.96
CA HIS A 512 21.84 25.18 16.05
C HIS A 512 23.28 25.46 15.64
N TYR A 513 23.49 26.36 14.68
CA TYR A 513 24.83 26.81 14.29
C TYR A 513 25.49 27.63 15.40
N GLN A 514 24.76 28.55 16.04
CA GLN A 514 25.25 29.33 17.18
C GLN A 514 25.58 28.41 18.37
N HIS A 515 24.74 27.39 18.63
CA HIS A 515 25.05 26.36 19.61
C HIS A 515 26.34 25.60 19.23
N ALA A 516 26.52 25.24 17.96
CA ALA A 516 27.73 24.60 17.47
C ALA A 516 28.98 25.46 17.73
N VAL A 517 28.91 26.77 17.43
CA VAL A 517 30.00 27.72 17.68
C VAL A 517 30.29 27.86 19.17
N LYS A 518 29.27 27.97 20.03
CA LYS A 518 29.46 28.03 21.49
C LYS A 518 30.19 26.78 22.02
N CYS A 519 29.79 25.60 21.56
CA CYS A 519 30.45 24.35 21.93
C CYS A 519 31.90 24.24 21.42
N ILE A 520 32.33 25.08 20.46
CA ILE A 520 33.74 25.16 20.00
C ILE A 520 34.53 26.13 20.89
N THR A 521 33.91 27.20 21.38
CA THR A 521 34.60 28.28 22.13
C THR A 521 34.71 28.01 23.63
N ASP A 522 33.98 27.03 24.16
CA ASP A 522 34.03 26.60 25.57
C ASP A 522 35.11 25.52 25.83
N GLU A 523 35.97 25.22 24.84
CA GLU A 523 37.28 24.53 24.97
C GLU A 523 38.41 25.56 24.95
#